data_AF-A0AAN1DEF4-F1
#
_entry.id   AF-A0AAN1DEF4-F1
#
_cell.length_a   1.000
_cell.length_b   1.000
_cell.length_c   1.000
_cell.angle_alpha   90.00
_cell.angle_beta   90.00
_cell.angle_gamma   90.00
#
_symmetry.space_group_name_H-M   'P 1'
#
loop_
_entity.id
_entity.type
_entity.pdbx_description
1 polymer ?
#
loop_
_entity_poly.entity_id
_entity_poly.type
_entity_poly.pdbx_seq_one_letter_code
_entity_poly.pdbx_strand_id
1 'polypeptide(L)'
;MQKYVNSVAATNGIPIAGASVQVNNYPAGTPATIYSDNGVTVAANPLTTDGSGNFSFYAADGRYQLVISGFNIQLATVNDIMLVDVLPADLPTALPGSSGKLWNNGGTVSVS
;
A
#
# COMPACT_ATOMS: atom_id res chain seq x y z
N MET A 1 2.69 9.29 -4.11
CA MET A 1 1.87 8.07 -4.04
C MET A 1 2.46 7.14 -3.00
N GLN A 2 1.62 6.40 -2.28
CA GLN A 2 2.10 5.50 -1.23
C GLN A 2 2.40 4.10 -1.80
N LYS A 3 3.52 3.51 -1.39
CA LYS A 3 3.85 2.09 -1.66
C LYS A 3 3.08 1.20 -0.69
N TYR A 4 2.43 0.16 -1.21
CA TYR A 4 1.93 -0.97 -0.44
C TYR A 4 2.78 -2.21 -0.72
N VAL A 5 3.18 -2.92 0.34
CA VAL A 5 3.98 -4.15 0.26
C VAL A 5 3.35 -5.18 1.18
N ASN A 6 3.16 -6.38 0.67
CA ASN A 6 2.71 -7.51 1.47
C ASN A 6 3.12 -8.83 0.80
N SER A 7 2.81 -9.94 1.45
CA SER A 7 3.00 -11.28 0.90
C SER A 7 1.72 -12.12 1.02
N VAL A 8 1.64 -13.15 0.19
CA VAL A 8 0.59 -14.16 0.21
C VAL A 8 1.19 -15.48 0.62
N ALA A 9 0.60 -16.10 1.65
CA ALA A 9 0.94 -17.42 2.12
C ALA A 9 -0.33 -18.26 2.32
N ALA A 10 -0.22 -19.58 2.19
CA ALA A 10 -1.28 -20.50 2.58
C ALA A 10 -1.44 -20.53 4.11
N THR A 11 -2.52 -21.16 4.60
CA THR A 11 -2.83 -21.28 6.03
C THR A 11 -1.74 -21.97 6.84
N ASN A 12 -0.90 -22.78 6.20
CA ASN A 12 0.26 -23.44 6.82
C ASN A 12 1.54 -22.57 6.81
N GLY A 13 1.46 -21.31 6.36
CA GLY A 13 2.57 -20.36 6.32
C GLY A 13 3.49 -20.49 5.10
N ILE A 14 3.20 -21.39 4.15
CA ILE A 14 4.00 -21.54 2.93
C ILE A 14 3.69 -20.40 1.96
N PRO A 15 4.70 -19.65 1.47
CA PRO A 15 4.48 -18.57 0.51
C PRO A 15 3.90 -19.10 -0.81
N ILE A 16 3.01 -18.33 -1.43
CA ILE A 16 2.34 -18.70 -2.66
C ILE A 16 2.87 -17.86 -3.80
N ALA A 17 3.68 -18.47 -4.67
CA ALA A 17 4.14 -17.87 -5.91
C ALA A 17 3.05 -17.88 -6.97
N GLY A 18 2.96 -16.80 -7.76
CA GLY A 18 1.98 -16.69 -8.85
C GLY A 18 0.52 -16.52 -8.39
N ALA A 19 0.28 -16.15 -7.13
CA ALA A 19 -1.06 -15.74 -6.71
C ALA A 19 -1.45 -14.44 -7.41
N SER A 20 -2.70 -14.38 -7.87
CA SER A 20 -3.31 -13.19 -8.46
C SER A 20 -3.84 -12.27 -7.36
N VAL A 21 -3.39 -11.01 -7.39
CA VAL A 21 -3.80 -9.95 -6.46
C VAL A 21 -4.50 -8.86 -7.26
N GLN A 22 -5.82 -8.83 -7.21
CA GLN A 22 -6.64 -7.79 -7.83
C GLN A 22 -6.82 -6.64 -6.85
N VAL A 23 -6.42 -5.42 -7.24
CA VAL A 23 -6.60 -4.20 -6.45
C VAL A 23 -7.83 -3.45 -6.96
N ASN A 24 -8.79 -3.18 -6.07
CA ASN A 24 -10.01 -2.44 -6.42
C ASN A 24 -10.15 -1.20 -5.53
N ASN A 25 -10.81 -0.17 -6.05
CA ASN A 25 -11.24 0.98 -5.26
C ASN A 25 -12.29 0.52 -4.24
N TYR A 26 -12.19 0.99 -2.99
CA TYR A 26 -13.16 0.69 -1.94
C TYR A 26 -13.98 1.95 -1.59
N PRO A 27 -15.31 1.86 -1.43
CA PRO A 27 -16.16 0.66 -1.46
C PRO A 27 -16.71 0.30 -2.85
N ALA A 28 -16.33 1.03 -3.90
CA ALA A 28 -16.93 0.90 -5.23
C ALA A 28 -16.71 -0.47 -5.90
N GLY A 29 -15.65 -1.19 -5.54
CA GLY A 29 -15.31 -2.51 -6.08
C GLY A 29 -14.76 -2.52 -7.51
N THR A 30 -14.60 -1.36 -8.14
CA THR A 30 -14.04 -1.22 -9.49
C THR A 30 -12.52 -1.41 -9.49
N PRO A 31 -11.90 -1.96 -10.55
CA PRO A 31 -10.44 -2.03 -10.66
C PRO A 31 -9.77 -0.68 -10.44
N ALA A 32 -8.74 -0.65 -9.60
CA ALA A 32 -7.94 0.54 -9.35
C ALA A 32 -6.81 0.69 -10.38
N THR A 33 -6.43 1.93 -10.68
CA THR A 33 -5.15 2.21 -11.33
C THR A 33 -4.04 2.16 -10.29
N ILE A 34 -2.99 1.41 -10.58
CA ILE A 34 -1.83 1.23 -9.71
C ILE A 34 -0.55 1.39 -10.54
N TYR A 35 0.58 1.56 -9.87
CA TYR A 35 1.84 1.96 -10.50
C TYR A 35 3.02 1.11 -10.01
N SER A 36 4.03 0.93 -10.87
CA SER A 36 5.25 0.20 -10.55
C SER A 36 6.29 1.06 -9.82
N ASP A 37 6.14 2.37 -9.88
CA ASP A 37 7.01 3.37 -9.25
C ASP A 37 6.20 4.45 -8.53
N ASN A 38 6.88 5.29 -7.76
CA ASN A 38 6.29 6.51 -7.18
C ASN A 38 6.18 7.63 -8.22
N GLY A 39 5.55 7.34 -9.36
CA GLY A 39 5.47 8.25 -10.50
C GLY A 39 4.21 8.02 -11.32
N VAL A 40 4.37 7.70 -12.59
CA VAL A 40 3.25 7.60 -13.55
C VAL A 40 3.24 6.29 -14.33
N THR A 41 4.18 5.38 -14.07
CA THR A 41 4.26 4.12 -14.80
C THR A 41 3.20 3.15 -14.29
N VAL A 42 2.11 3.04 -15.06
CA VAL A 42 0.98 2.16 -14.72
C VAL A 42 1.45 0.70 -14.70
N ALA A 43 1.09 -0.01 -13.63
CA ALA A 43 1.32 -1.44 -13.49
C ALA A 43 0.09 -2.25 -13.88
N ALA A 44 0.30 -3.53 -14.20
CA ALA A 44 -0.78 -4.47 -14.45
C ALA A 44 -1.60 -4.73 -13.19
N ASN A 45 -2.93 -4.81 -13.34
CA ASN A 45 -3.87 -5.15 -12.30
C ASN A 45 -4.89 -6.16 -12.88
N PRO A 46 -4.87 -7.43 -12.45
CA PRO A 46 -4.17 -7.98 -11.28
C PRO A 46 -2.64 -8.04 -11.37
N LEU A 47 -1.97 -8.00 -10.22
CA LEU A 47 -0.55 -8.35 -10.05
C LEU A 47 -0.38 -9.83 -9.71
N THR A 48 0.80 -10.36 -9.96
CA THR A 48 1.20 -11.72 -9.57
C THR A 48 2.28 -11.69 -8.50
N THR A 49 2.15 -12.53 -7.47
CA THR A 49 3.20 -12.66 -6.44
C THR A 49 4.47 -13.33 -6.98
N ASP A 50 5.62 -12.94 -6.42
CA ASP A 50 6.93 -13.51 -6.77
C ASP A 50 7.15 -14.91 -6.16
N GLY A 51 8.34 -15.50 -6.38
CA GLY A 51 8.70 -16.83 -5.87
C GLY A 51 8.66 -16.98 -4.34
N SER A 52 8.68 -15.87 -3.61
CA SER A 52 8.59 -15.80 -2.15
C SER A 52 7.20 -15.35 -1.69
N GLY A 53 6.23 -15.27 -2.60
CA GLY A 53 4.86 -14.85 -2.33
C GLY A 53 4.70 -13.35 -2.14
N ASN A 54 5.73 -12.53 -2.38
CA ASN A 54 5.66 -11.09 -2.17
C ASN A 54 5.00 -10.38 -3.35
N PHE A 55 4.40 -9.24 -3.07
CA PHE A 55 3.95 -8.29 -4.07
C PHE A 55 4.07 -6.87 -3.54
N SER A 56 4.13 -5.91 -4.47
CA SER A 56 4.03 -4.49 -4.12
C SER A 56 3.48 -3.69 -5.28
N PHE A 57 2.86 -2.56 -4.95
CA PHE A 57 2.41 -1.57 -5.91
C PHE A 57 2.41 -0.18 -5.27
N TYR A 58 2.36 0.85 -6.09
CA TYR A 58 2.07 2.21 -5.67
C TYR A 58 0.64 2.57 -6.07
N ALA A 59 -0.03 3.38 -5.26
CA ALA A 59 -1.33 3.94 -5.59
C ALA A 59 -1.46 5.36 -5.06
N ALA A 60 -2.36 6.14 -5.67
CA ALA A 60 -2.75 7.44 -5.17
C ALA A 60 -3.44 7.32 -3.79
N ASP A 61 -3.61 8.46 -3.14
CA ASP A 61 -4.28 8.51 -1.84
C ASP A 61 -5.73 8.07 -1.98
N GLY A 62 -6.15 7.15 -1.10
CA GLY A 62 -7.47 6.55 -1.19
C GLY A 62 -7.66 5.31 -0.35
N ARG A 63 -8.85 4.71 -0.50
CA ARG A 63 -9.21 3.44 0.13
C ARG A 63 -9.36 2.36 -0.92
N TYR A 64 -8.81 1.19 -0.61
CA TYR A 64 -8.70 0.07 -1.53
C TYR A 64 -9.15 -1.23 -0.88
N GLN A 65 -9.46 -2.20 -1.71
CA GLN A 65 -9.60 -3.59 -1.31
C GLN A 65 -8.78 -4.48 -2.22
N LEU A 66 -8.32 -5.60 -1.69
CA LEU A 66 -7.57 -6.61 -2.43
C LEU A 66 -8.41 -7.88 -2.52
N VAL A 67 -8.54 -8.43 -3.71
CA VAL A 67 -9.13 -9.76 -3.93
C VAL A 67 -8.01 -10.68 -4.39
N ILE A 68 -7.70 -11.68 -3.58
CA ILE A 68 -6.52 -12.54 -3.73
C ILE A 68 -6.99 -13.96 -4.05
N SER A 69 -6.46 -14.51 -5.14
CA SER A 69 -6.76 -15.87 -5.60
C SER A 69 -5.49 -16.56 -6.09
N GLY A 70 -5.46 -17.89 -6.06
CA GLY A 70 -4.28 -18.64 -6.48
C GLY A 70 -4.45 -20.14 -6.27
N PHE A 71 -3.46 -20.90 -6.69
CA PHE A 71 -3.44 -22.34 -6.49
C PHE A 71 -3.29 -22.68 -5.00
N ASN A 72 -4.05 -23.66 -4.52
CA ASN A 72 -4.03 -24.12 -3.12
C ASN A 72 -4.32 -23.06 -2.04
N ILE A 73 -5.01 -21.97 -2.39
CA ILE A 73 -5.54 -21.02 -1.41
C ILE A 73 -7.03 -20.77 -1.63
N GLN A 74 -7.73 -20.51 -0.54
CA GLN A 74 -9.09 -19.99 -0.61
C GLN A 74 -9.05 -18.53 -1.07
N LEU A 75 -10.04 -18.12 -1.88
CA LEU A 75 -10.24 -16.71 -2.23
C LEU A 75 -10.30 -15.87 -0.95
N ALA A 76 -9.42 -14.88 -0.85
CA ALA A 76 -9.36 -13.96 0.28
C ALA A 76 -9.67 -12.53 -0.18
N THR A 77 -10.34 -11.77 0.68
CA THR A 77 -10.58 -10.34 0.46
C THR A 77 -10.09 -9.55 1.65
N VAL A 78 -9.22 -8.57 1.38
CA VAL A 78 -8.76 -7.60 2.39
C VAL A 78 -9.45 -6.29 2.06
N ASN A 79 -10.34 -5.84 2.95
CA ASN A 79 -11.12 -4.63 2.76
C ASN A 79 -10.47 -3.43 3.46
N ASP A 80 -10.86 -2.24 3.01
CA ASP A 80 -10.61 -0.96 3.67
C ASP A 80 -9.13 -0.66 3.96
N ILE A 81 -8.26 -0.89 2.97
CA ILE A 81 -6.86 -0.48 3.04
C ILE A 81 -6.77 0.99 2.71
N MET A 82 -6.38 1.80 3.69
CA MET A 82 -6.10 3.23 3.49
C MET A 82 -4.64 3.43 3.08
N LEU A 83 -4.44 4.04 1.92
CA LEU A 83 -3.15 4.51 1.45
C LEU A 83 -3.14 6.03 1.44
N VAL A 84 -2.15 6.62 2.08
CA VAL A 84 -1.97 8.07 2.15
C VAL A 84 -0.48 8.39 2.10
N ASP A 85 -0.10 9.31 1.21
CA ASP A 85 1.24 9.86 1.10
C ASP A 85 1.19 11.36 1.42
N VAL A 86 1.52 11.71 2.67
CA VAL A 86 1.47 13.10 3.13
C VAL A 86 2.61 13.88 2.49
N LEU A 87 2.28 14.88 1.68
CA LEU A 87 3.30 15.74 1.08
C LEU A 87 3.94 16.60 2.17
N PRO A 88 5.24 16.93 2.05
CA PRO A 88 5.91 17.90 2.92
C PRO A 88 5.10 19.19 3.08
N ALA A 89 4.51 19.71 2.01
CA ALA A 89 3.72 20.95 2.04
C ALA A 89 2.46 20.86 2.93
N ASP A 90 1.92 19.68 3.19
CA ASP A 90 0.76 19.46 4.05
C ASP A 90 1.15 19.38 5.54
N LEU A 91 2.45 19.28 5.83
CA LEU A 91 2.97 19.26 7.18
C LEU A 91 3.13 20.68 7.73
N PRO A 92 2.88 20.90 9.04
CA PRO A 92 3.05 22.21 9.66
C PRO A 92 4.51 22.68 9.55
N THR A 93 4.67 23.96 9.18
CA THR A 93 5.98 24.65 9.13
C THR A 93 6.41 25.15 10.51
N ALA A 94 5.45 25.43 11.40
CA ALA A 94 5.70 25.79 12.78
C ALA A 94 6.01 24.54 13.64
N LEU A 95 6.86 24.71 14.67
CA LEU A 95 7.12 23.67 15.65
C LEU A 95 5.80 23.15 16.23
N PRO A 96 5.60 21.83 16.30
CA PRO A 96 4.40 21.31 16.90
C PRO A 96 4.37 21.65 18.40
N GLY A 97 3.30 22.30 18.85
CA GLY A 97 3.08 22.63 20.27
C GLY A 97 2.84 21.42 21.17
N SER A 98 3.01 20.20 20.65
CA SER A 98 2.83 18.94 21.37
C SER A 98 3.69 17.85 20.73
N SER A 99 4.21 16.94 21.56
CA SER A 99 5.02 15.81 21.12
C SER A 99 4.27 14.89 20.16
N GLY A 100 4.98 14.28 19.20
CA GLY A 100 4.43 13.24 18.31
C GLY A 100 3.70 13.75 17.06
N LYS A 101 3.74 15.05 16.75
CA LYS A 101 3.23 15.58 15.48
C LYS A 101 4.33 15.57 14.42
N LEU A 102 3.93 15.23 13.20
CA LEU A 102 4.79 15.27 12.02
C LEU A 102 5.19 16.73 11.74
N TRP A 103 6.50 16.99 11.56
CA TRP A 103 7.06 18.33 11.36
C TRP A 103 7.91 18.37 10.09
N ASN A 104 7.76 19.43 9.29
CA ASN A 104 8.29 19.46 7.92
C ASN A 104 9.76 19.94 7.78
N ASN A 105 10.35 20.52 8.82
CA ASN A 105 11.51 21.39 8.62
C ASN A 105 12.90 20.73 8.74
N GLY A 106 12.99 19.39 8.79
CA GLY A 106 14.27 18.69 8.90
C GLY A 106 15.15 19.10 10.10
N GLY A 107 14.57 19.78 11.09
CA GLY A 107 15.29 20.39 12.20
C GLY A 107 15.43 19.45 13.38
N THR A 108 16.62 19.42 13.99
CA THR A 108 16.84 18.80 15.30
C THR A 108 16.04 19.55 16.36
N VAL A 109 15.20 18.83 17.10
CA VAL A 109 14.60 19.34 18.35
C VAL A 109 15.72 19.41 19.39
N SER A 110 16.39 20.56 19.50
CA SER A 110 17.26 20.81 20.65
C SER A 110 16.37 21.18 21.83
N VAL A 111 16.20 20.22 22.74
CA VAL A 111 15.74 20.47 24.11
C VAL A 111 16.92 21.04 24.90
N SER A 112 16.76 22.25 25.44
CA SER A 112 17.65 22.86 26.43
C SER A 112 17.47 22.24 27.80
#